data_AF-A0A373P1C8-F1
#
_entry.id   AF-A0A373P1C8-F1
#
_cell.length_a   1.000
_cell.length_b   1.000
_cell.length_c   1.000
_cell.angle_alpha   90.00
_cell.angle_beta   90.00
_cell.angle_gamma   90.00
#
_symmetry.space_group_name_H-M   'P 1'
#
loop_
_entity.id
_entity.type
_entity.pdbx_description
1 polymer ?
#
loop_
_entity_poly.entity_id
_entity_poly.type
_entity_poly.pdbx_seq_one_letter_code
_entity_poly.pdbx_strand_id
1 'polypeptide(L)'
;MKTRFLATMSHDIRTPLNGIIGMVNMGNQYADDPQMQQKIREKVMESLKYLVSLVNDVLGMNKLQSGDLKDSVEYYGQCHKIQSGG
;
A
#
# COMPACT_ATOMS: atom_id res chain seq x y z
N MET A 1 -21.20 -2.58 5.67
CA MET A 1 -19.81 -3.07 5.49
C MET A 1 -18.94 -2.08 4.70
N LYS A 2 -19.30 -1.71 3.45
CA LYS A 2 -18.56 -0.70 2.64
C LYS A 2 -18.29 0.62 3.37
N THR A 3 -19.32 1.28 3.89
CA THR A 3 -19.18 2.59 4.57
C THR A 3 -18.25 2.54 5.78
N ARG A 4 -18.32 1.47 6.58
CA ARG A 4 -17.45 1.29 7.74
C ARG A 4 -16.00 1.07 7.32
N PHE A 5 -15.77 0.24 6.31
CA PHE A 5 -14.43 0.01 5.74
C PHE A 5 -13.83 1.31 5.17
N LEU A 6 -14.59 2.06 4.37
CA LEU A 6 -14.13 3.34 3.82
C LEU A 6 -13.87 4.38 4.90
N ALA A 7 -14.69 4.44 5.95
CA ALA A 7 -14.46 5.32 7.09
C ALA A 7 -13.16 4.97 7.84
N THR A 8 -12.90 3.68 8.05
CA THR A 8 -11.64 3.19 8.65
C THR A 8 -10.44 3.52 7.76
N MET A 9 -10.47 3.17 6.47
CA MET A 9 -9.38 3.51 5.54
C MET A 9 -9.15 5.03 5.44
N SER A 10 -10.21 5.84 5.49
CA SER A 10 -10.08 7.31 5.51
C SER A 10 -9.39 7.83 6.77
N HIS A 11 -9.58 7.18 7.93
CA HIS A 11 -8.81 7.48 9.13
C HIS A 11 -7.35 7.05 8.97
N ASP A 12 -7.13 5.83 8.49
CA ASP A 12 -5.79 5.25 8.40
C ASP A 12 -4.93 5.93 7.33
N ILE A 13 -5.54 6.53 6.30
CA ILE A 13 -4.86 7.39 5.30
C ILE A 13 -4.46 8.74 5.91
N ARG A 14 -5.30 9.34 6.77
CA ARG A 14 -5.04 10.66 7.36
C ARG A 14 -3.79 10.66 8.24
N THR A 15 -3.53 9.58 8.97
CA THR A 15 -2.37 9.45 9.87
C THR A 15 -1.03 9.60 9.16
N PRO A 16 -0.66 8.76 8.16
CA PRO A 16 0.60 8.89 7.43
C PRO A 16 0.66 10.17 6.59
N LEU A 17 -0.49 10.67 6.07
CA LEU A 17 -0.52 11.93 5.36
C LEU A 17 -0.09 13.11 6.24
N ASN A 18 -0.65 13.20 7.46
CA ASN A 18 -0.25 14.21 8.44
C ASN A 18 1.21 14.03 8.87
N GLY A 19 1.70 12.79 8.97
CA GLY A 19 3.11 12.49 9.22
C GLY A 19 4.02 13.05 8.13
N ILE A 20 3.68 12.89 6.85
CA ILE A 20 4.45 13.43 5.72
C ILE A 20 4.48 14.96 5.76
N ILE A 21 3.34 15.61 6.01
CA ILE A 21 3.28 17.08 6.15
C ILE A 21 4.22 17.55 7.27
N GLY A 22 4.16 16.91 8.44
CA GLY A 22 5.06 17.20 9.55
C GLY A 22 6.53 17.02 9.19
N MET A 23 6.87 15.93 8.50
CA MET A 23 8.24 15.65 8.07
C MET A 23 8.77 16.63 7.02
N VAL A 24 7.95 17.06 6.07
CA VAL A 24 8.32 18.11 5.11
C VAL A 24 8.60 19.43 5.84
N ASN A 25 7.76 19.79 6.81
CA ASN A 25 7.98 20.98 7.65
C ASN A 25 9.29 20.88 8.45
N MET A 26 9.58 19.71 9.04
CA MET A 26 10.86 19.45 9.69
C MET A 26 12.02 19.55 8.69
N GLY A 27 11.84 19.05 7.46
CA GLY A 27 12.83 19.16 6.39
C GLY A 27 13.19 20.62 6.10
N ASN A 28 12.21 21.51 6.08
CA ASN A 28 12.47 22.94 5.91
C ASN A 28 13.23 23.55 7.10
N GLN A 29 12.98 23.08 8.34
CA GLN A 29 13.68 23.57 9.54
C GLN A 29 15.13 23.09 9.63
N TYR A 30 15.42 21.88 9.13
CA TYR A 30 16.76 21.27 9.14
C TYR A 30 17.43 21.33 7.76
N ALA A 31 17.18 22.37 6.95
CA ALA A 31 17.63 22.46 5.56
C ALA A 31 19.16 22.29 5.41
N ASP A 32 19.92 22.83 6.37
CA ASP A 32 21.39 22.82 6.37
C ASP A 32 22.02 21.60 7.05
N ASP A 33 21.22 20.61 7.46
CA ASP A 33 21.69 19.35 8.07
C ASP A 33 21.44 18.15 7.13
N PRO A 34 22.45 17.75 6.33
CA PRO A 34 22.31 16.65 5.39
C PRO A 34 21.93 15.30 6.03
N GLN A 35 22.36 15.05 7.26
CA GLN A 35 22.07 13.78 7.95
C GLN A 35 20.61 13.75 8.39
N MET A 36 20.10 14.86 8.92
CA MET A 36 18.69 15.00 9.26
C MET A 36 17.81 14.97 8.01
N GLN A 37 18.22 15.64 6.93
CA GLN A 37 17.53 15.55 5.63
C GLN A 37 17.40 14.11 5.14
N GLN A 38 18.46 13.30 5.27
CA GLN A 38 18.41 11.90 4.88
C GLN A 38 17.40 11.10 5.72
N LYS A 39 17.44 11.25 7.04
CA LYS A 39 16.48 10.59 7.95
C LYS A 39 15.03 11.00 7.66
N ILE A 40 14.81 12.28 7.38
CA ILE A 40 13.49 12.82 7.02
C ILE A 40 13.00 12.18 5.72
N ARG A 41 13.84 12.12 4.67
CA ARG A 41 13.48 11.47 3.40
C ARG A 41 13.13 9.99 3.59
N GLU A 42 13.92 9.26 4.38
CA GLU A 42 13.66 7.84 4.67
C GLU A 42 12.29 7.64 5.32
N LYS A 43 11.95 8.48 6.31
CA LYS A 43 10.67 8.40 7.01
C LYS A 43 9.49 8.84 6.13
N VAL A 44 9.67 9.85 5.27
CA VAL A 44 8.67 10.23 4.25
C VAL A 44 8.42 9.05 3.31
N MET A 45 9.47 8.39 2.82
CA MET A 45 9.34 7.23 1.93
C MET A 45 8.64 6.05 2.60
N GLU A 46 8.90 5.79 3.88
CA GLU A 46 8.19 4.78 4.67
C GLU A 46 6.68 5.08 4.72
N SER A 47 6.32 6.34 5.01
CA SER A 47 4.92 6.78 5.08
C SER A 47 4.21 6.71 3.73
N LEU A 48 4.90 7.06 2.64
CA LEU A 48 4.39 6.94 1.28
C LEU A 48 4.14 5.48 0.87
N LYS A 49 5.06 4.56 1.20
CA LYS A 49 4.86 3.13 0.94
C LYS A 49 3.64 2.59 1.69
N TYR A 50 3.44 3.02 2.94
CA TYR A 50 2.26 2.63 3.70
C TYR A 50 0.97 3.17 3.07
N LEU A 51 0.95 4.43 2.63
CA LEU A 51 -0.18 5.00 1.88
C LEU A 51 -0.52 4.20 0.62
N VAL A 52 0.50 3.78 -0.15
CA VAL A 52 0.29 2.92 -1.34
C VAL A 52 -0.37 1.59 -0.94
N SER A 53 0.04 0.98 0.17
CA SER A 53 -0.62 -0.23 0.68
C SER A 53 -2.09 0.01 1.01
N LEU A 54 -2.42 1.09 1.70
CA LEU A 54 -3.81 1.43 2.04
C LEU A 54 -4.67 1.67 0.79
N VAL A 55 -4.11 2.31 -0.24
CA VAL A 55 -4.79 2.48 -1.54
C VAL A 55 -5.05 1.11 -2.18
N ASN A 56 -4.06 0.21 -2.16
CA ASN A 56 -4.23 -1.14 -2.68
C ASN A 56 -5.30 -1.94 -1.94
N ASP A 57 -5.40 -1.78 -0.61
CA ASP A 57 -6.44 -2.43 0.20
C ASP A 57 -7.85 -1.94 -0.19
N VAL A 58 -8.00 -0.64 -0.46
CA VAL A 58 -9.25 -0.06 -0.96
C VAL A 58 -9.62 -0.61 -2.33
N LEU A 59 -8.66 -0.68 -3.25
CA LEU A 59 -8.87 -1.26 -4.59
C LEU A 59 -9.18 -2.76 -4.52
N GLY A 60 -8.49 -3.51 -3.66
CA GLY A 60 -8.70 -4.93 -3.43
C GLY A 60 -10.09 -5.24 -2.90
N MET A 61 -10.59 -4.44 -1.96
CA MET A 61 -11.96 -4.57 -1.44
C MET A 61 -13.01 -4.33 -2.52
N ASN A 62 -12.77 -3.40 -3.44
CA ASN A 62 -13.65 -3.18 -4.59
C ASN A 62 -13.65 -4.39 -5.54
N LYS A 63 -12.48 -4.97 -5.83
CA LYS A 63 -12.38 -6.19 -6.68
C LYS A 63 -13.06 -7.41 -6.04
N LEU A 64 -12.83 -7.64 -4.75
CA LEU A 64 -13.47 -8.71 -3.97
C LEU A 64 -14.99 -8.68 -4.07
N GLN A 65 -15.58 -7.49 -4.03
CA GLN A 65 -17.03 -7.33 -4.11
C GLN A 65 -17.58 -7.25 -5.53
N SER A 66 -16.72 -7.06 -6.54
CA SER A 66 -17.11 -7.08 -7.95
C SER A 66 -17.23 -8.52 -8.49
N GLY A 67 -16.73 -9.52 -7.76
CA GLY A 67 -16.79 -10.93 -8.17
C GLY A 67 -15.66 -11.37 -9.11
N ASP A 68 -14.70 -10.48 -9.41
CA ASP A 68 -13.63 -10.68 -10.40
C ASP A 68 -12.48 -11.59 -9.92
N LEU A 69 -12.65 -12.32 -8.82
CA LEU A 69 -11.63 -13.23 -8.27
C LEU A 69 -11.53 -14.58 -9.03
N LYS A 70 -12.08 -14.70 -10.24
CA LYS A 70 -12.12 -15.98 -10.96
C LYS A 70 -10.80 -16.42 -11.59
N ASP A 71 -9.81 -15.54 -11.78
CA ASP A 71 -8.74 -15.85 -12.75
C ASP A 71 -7.33 -16.09 -12.16
N SER A 72 -7.17 -16.25 -10.83
CA SER A 72 -5.81 -16.44 -10.25
C SER A 72 -5.55 -17.78 -9.57
N VAL A 73 -6.49 -18.74 -9.61
CA VAL A 73 -6.29 -20.08 -9.02
C VAL A 73 -5.96 -21.16 -10.08
N GLU A 74 -6.10 -20.86 -11.38
CA GLU A 74 -5.99 -21.91 -12.42
C GLU A 74 -4.57 -22.17 -12.97
N TYR A 75 -3.55 -21.38 -12.61
CA TYR A 75 -2.20 -21.55 -13.20
C TYR A 75 -1.27 -22.53 -12.46
N TYR A 76 -1.61 -22.99 -11.24
CA TYR A 76 -0.76 -23.91 -10.47
C TYR A 76 -1.15 -25.39 -10.58
N GLY A 77 -2.28 -25.73 -11.22
CA GLY A 77 -2.80 -27.10 -11.27
C GLY A 77 -2.45 -27.90 -12.54
N GLN A 78 -1.90 -27.27 -13.57
CA GLN A 78 -1.85 -27.87 -14.92
C GLN A 78 -0.45 -28.23 -15.43
N CYS A 79 0.57 -28.22 -14.56
CA CYS A 79 1.92 -28.63 -14.95
C CYS A 79 2.26 -30.11 -14.63
N HIS A 80 1.36 -30.87 -13.98
CA HIS A 80 1.68 -32.23 -13.51
C HIS A 80 0.99 -33.40 -14.27
N LYS A 81 0.28 -33.13 -15.38
CA LYS A 81 -0.42 -34.18 -16.16
C LYS A 81 0.10 -34.41 -17.59
N ILE A 82 1.26 -33.86 -17.97
CA ILE A 82 1.82 -34.00 -19.33
C ILE A 82 3.19 -34.70 -19.35
N GLN A 83 3.48 -35.58 -18.38
CA GLN A 83 4.75 -36.36 -18.36
C GLN A 83 4.58 -37.86 -18.05
N SER A 84 3.39 -38.44 -18.24
CA SER A 84 3.18 -39.88 -17.96
C SER A 84 2.30 -40.56 -19.01
N GLY A 85 2.54 -40.22 -20.27
CA GLY A 85 1.97 -40.91 -21.42
C GLY A 85 3.07 -41.16 -22.44
N GLY A 86 3.89 -42.18 -22.16
CA GLY A 86 4.94 -42.72 -23.01
C GLY A 86 5.24 -44.13 -22.54
#